data_AF-A0A0H5RF37-F1
#
_entry.id   AF-A0A0H5RF37-F1
#
_cell.length_a   1.000
_cell.length_b   1.000
_cell.length_c   1.000
_cell.angle_alpha   90.00
_cell.angle_beta   90.00
_cell.angle_gamma   90.00
#
_symmetry.space_group_name_H-M   'P 1'
#
loop_
_entity.id
_entity.type
_entity.pdbx_description
1 polymer ?
#
loop_
_entity_poly.entity_id
_entity_poly.type
_entity_poly.pdbx_seq_one_letter_code
_entity_poly.pdbx_strand_id
1 'polypeptide(L)'
;MASMESWFGQLPCHVMIMDTLFSSESRQRYIEFRDLIRNALGDAAITATFEDFSTFIQKPQVLKASFLLLKAAKNEELLPKPSPRTLLAAFVIALFPEAVLEISEAEMGSAGDEHALDKDCFRLAKTIVSAVTSNGEDLAELLRSLAAFQDKFGQWKEYDRQRVLRSLSNTHHQWCASLEHLENARADTRDPESLETMIDSVKRQLEANKRRILQFGGPEALEEIMGSPPITVDLDQIINELGSRKYWDDFADELRQSPPVYSRIGELLTEIRDRLKQLIPNRSDLQSDIDRSLDIDFIRQMIHFGSFDSESFFRVFDYIWTNLKNFGAASAESEWNAWRDQIMEKAGSGASTYDVLLPEIFNRFLRQLDTIEDATHRYREILAQNREISTPSS
;
A
#
# COMPACT_ATOMS: atom_id res chain seq x y z
N MET A 1 19.97 7.56 -30.41
CA MET A 1 18.90 6.72 -30.99
C MET A 1 19.52 5.45 -31.56
N ALA A 2 19.90 4.53 -30.69
CA ALA A 2 20.35 3.20 -31.05
C ALA A 2 19.33 2.22 -30.47
N SER A 3 18.84 1.34 -31.34
CA SER A 3 17.74 0.39 -31.12
C SER A 3 17.94 -0.44 -29.85
N MET A 4 16.92 -0.40 -28.99
CA MET A 4 16.79 -1.14 -27.73
C MET A 4 15.81 -2.31 -27.92
N GLU A 5 15.97 -3.06 -29.01
CA GLU A 5 15.20 -4.27 -29.32
C GLU A 5 16.16 -5.42 -29.66
N SER A 6 16.76 -6.06 -28.65
CA SER A 6 17.43 -7.36 -28.86
C SER A 6 17.60 -8.26 -27.62
N TRP A 7 16.80 -8.05 -26.55
CA TRP A 7 16.92 -8.84 -25.31
C TRP A 7 15.65 -9.62 -24.92
N PHE A 8 14.78 -9.95 -25.87
CA PHE A 8 13.85 -11.07 -25.67
C PHE A 8 14.58 -12.38 -25.95
N GLY A 9 15.29 -12.84 -24.93
CA GLY A 9 15.87 -14.17 -24.89
C GLY A 9 14.78 -15.22 -25.08
N GLN A 10 14.96 -16.05 -26.10
CA GLN A 10 14.19 -17.25 -26.38
C GLN A 10 14.07 -18.10 -25.10
N LEU A 11 12.84 -18.31 -24.64
CA LEU A 11 12.52 -19.34 -23.65
C LEU A 11 12.99 -20.70 -24.17
N PRO A 12 13.70 -21.53 -23.38
CA PRO A 12 13.97 -22.90 -23.78
C PRO A 12 12.64 -23.63 -23.90
N CYS A 13 12.44 -24.30 -25.03
CA CYS A 13 11.32 -25.17 -25.32
C CYS A 13 10.90 -26.01 -24.10
N HIS A 14 9.59 -26.03 -23.84
CA HIS A 14 8.94 -26.98 -22.94
C HIS A 14 9.42 -28.40 -23.25
N VAL A 15 10.30 -28.95 -22.40
CA VAL A 15 10.54 -30.39 -22.37
C VAL A 15 9.22 -31.00 -21.86
N MET A 16 8.51 -31.73 -22.72
CA MET A 16 7.38 -32.55 -22.28
C MET A 16 7.92 -33.66 -21.39
N ILE A 17 7.86 -33.45 -20.07
CA ILE A 17 8.21 -34.47 -19.08
C ILE A 17 7.08 -35.51 -19.08
N MET A 18 7.32 -36.67 -19.70
CA MET A 18 6.43 -37.83 -19.65
C MET A 18 6.89 -38.81 -18.56
N ASP A 19 5.94 -39.42 -17.84
CA ASP A 19 6.23 -40.35 -16.73
C ASP A 19 7.12 -41.54 -17.11
N THR A 20 7.11 -41.93 -18.38
CA THR A 20 7.94 -43.03 -18.91
C THR A 20 9.43 -42.70 -18.99
N LEU A 21 9.83 -41.43 -18.79
CA LEU A 21 11.22 -40.98 -18.89
C LEU A 21 12.02 -41.14 -17.58
N PHE A 22 11.35 -41.39 -16.45
CA PHE A 22 12.02 -41.43 -15.15
C PHE A 22 12.70 -42.76 -14.88
N SER A 23 13.97 -42.71 -14.44
CA SER A 23 14.65 -43.89 -13.93
C SER A 23 13.98 -44.42 -12.65
N SER A 24 14.23 -45.70 -12.34
CA SER A 24 13.83 -46.30 -11.06
C SER A 24 14.44 -45.58 -9.86
N GLU A 25 15.66 -45.04 -10.01
CA GLU A 25 16.31 -44.24 -8.97
C GLU A 25 15.55 -42.94 -8.70
N SER A 26 15.21 -42.16 -9.74
CA SER A 26 14.46 -40.91 -9.59
C SER A 26 13.10 -41.12 -8.95
N ARG A 27 12.38 -42.17 -9.35
CA ARG A 27 11.11 -42.57 -8.72
C ARG A 27 11.28 -42.93 -7.25
N GLN A 28 12.30 -43.72 -6.92
CA GLN A 28 12.59 -44.08 -5.53
C GLN A 28 12.92 -42.85 -4.67
N ARG A 29 13.74 -41.91 -5.18
CA ARG A 29 14.06 -40.66 -4.47
C ARG A 29 12.83 -39.78 -4.28
N TYR A 30 11.94 -39.75 -5.26
CA TYR A 30 10.69 -39.03 -5.14
C TYR A 30 9.79 -39.62 -4.07
N ILE A 31 9.62 -40.95 -4.02
CA ILE A 31 8.83 -41.63 -2.98
C ILE A 31 9.40 -41.34 -1.59
N GLU A 32 10.73 -41.46 -1.41
CA GLU A 32 11.41 -41.14 -0.15
C GLU A 32 11.14 -39.70 0.32
N PHE A 33 11.27 -38.73 -0.59
CA PHE A 33 10.98 -37.33 -0.29
C PHE A 33 9.50 -37.10 -0.01
N ARG A 34 8.63 -37.66 -0.84
CA ARG A 34 7.17 -37.50 -0.76
C ARG A 34 6.65 -38.01 0.57
N ASP A 35 7.02 -39.22 0.97
CA ASP A 35 6.53 -39.84 2.19
C ASP A 35 7.02 -39.06 3.42
N LEU A 36 8.27 -38.59 3.41
CA LEU A 36 8.82 -37.73 4.46
C LEU A 36 8.03 -36.43 4.64
N ILE A 37 7.73 -35.74 3.54
CA ILE A 37 6.97 -34.48 3.57
C ILE A 37 5.51 -34.73 3.92
N ARG A 38 4.88 -35.76 3.35
CA ARG A 38 3.47 -36.09 3.61
C ARG A 38 3.23 -36.43 5.07
N ASN A 39 4.14 -37.19 5.69
CA ASN A 39 4.08 -37.46 7.13
C ASN A 39 4.15 -36.18 7.95
N ALA A 40 5.00 -35.23 7.56
CA ALA A 40 5.11 -33.95 8.25
C ALA A 40 3.88 -33.04 8.04
N LEU A 41 3.31 -33.03 6.84
CA LEU A 41 2.06 -32.29 6.55
C LEU A 41 0.85 -32.87 7.31
N GLY A 42 0.87 -34.17 7.64
CA GLY A 42 -0.13 -34.81 8.47
C GLY A 42 0.06 -34.63 9.98
N ASP A 43 1.20 -34.08 10.40
CA ASP A 43 1.50 -33.80 11.81
C ASP A 43 1.13 -32.34 12.15
N ALA A 44 0.08 -32.19 12.95
CA ALA A 44 -0.42 -30.88 13.38
C ALA A 44 0.63 -30.09 14.19
N ALA A 45 1.56 -30.75 14.89
CA ALA A 45 2.59 -30.06 15.65
C ALA A 45 3.66 -29.45 14.72
N ILE A 46 3.90 -30.06 13.55
CA ILE A 46 4.87 -29.56 12.58
C ILE A 46 4.28 -28.42 11.74
N THR A 47 2.99 -28.46 11.46
CA THR A 47 2.30 -27.47 10.62
C THR A 47 1.60 -26.35 11.41
N ALA A 48 1.71 -26.35 12.74
CA ALA A 48 1.04 -25.38 13.61
C ALA A 48 1.49 -23.93 13.35
N THR A 49 2.78 -23.70 13.18
CA THR A 49 3.37 -22.37 13.01
C THR A 49 4.41 -22.33 11.90
N PHE A 50 4.70 -21.13 11.42
CA PHE A 50 5.77 -20.89 10.45
C PHE A 50 7.13 -21.36 11.00
N GLU A 51 7.40 -21.12 12.28
CA GLU A 51 8.64 -21.49 12.97
C GLU A 51 8.79 -23.02 13.08
N ASP A 52 7.73 -23.73 13.44
CA ASP A 52 7.73 -25.18 13.57
C ASP A 52 8.03 -25.85 12.24
N PHE A 53 7.34 -25.42 11.18
CA PHE A 53 7.54 -25.97 9.84
C PHE A 53 8.91 -25.58 9.26
N SER A 54 9.34 -24.33 9.46
CA SER A 54 10.66 -23.84 9.04
C SER A 54 11.79 -24.63 9.70
N THR A 55 11.64 -24.96 10.99
CA THR A 55 12.58 -25.80 11.72
C THR A 55 12.59 -27.23 11.16
N PHE A 56 11.43 -27.78 10.81
CA PHE A 56 11.32 -29.09 10.20
C PHE A 56 12.04 -29.17 8.85
N ILE A 57 11.80 -28.24 7.92
CA ILE A 57 12.39 -28.31 6.56
C ILE A 57 13.92 -28.09 6.57
N GLN A 58 14.45 -27.48 7.63
CA GLN A 58 15.89 -27.32 7.84
C GLN A 58 16.56 -28.57 8.44
N LYS A 59 15.80 -29.59 8.86
CA LYS A 59 16.37 -30.84 9.38
C LYS A 59 17.27 -31.51 8.34
N PRO A 60 18.45 -32.06 8.71
CA PRO A 60 19.39 -32.67 7.75
C PRO A 60 18.76 -33.76 6.88
N GLN A 61 17.81 -34.53 7.41
CA GLN A 61 17.10 -35.57 6.67
C GLN A 61 16.25 -35.00 5.51
N VAL A 62 15.58 -33.87 5.73
CA VAL A 62 14.71 -33.22 4.72
C VAL A 62 15.56 -32.59 3.63
N LEU A 63 16.63 -31.89 4.03
CA LEU A 63 17.60 -31.32 3.09
C LEU A 63 18.26 -32.39 2.24
N LYS A 64 18.66 -33.52 2.84
CA LYS A 64 19.27 -34.65 2.13
C LYS A 64 18.29 -35.29 1.14
N ALA A 65 17.05 -35.56 1.55
CA ALA A 65 16.03 -36.13 0.66
C ALA A 65 15.75 -35.21 -0.55
N SER A 66 15.55 -33.91 -0.28
CA SER A 66 15.35 -32.88 -1.31
C SER A 66 16.52 -32.82 -2.29
N PHE A 67 17.75 -32.83 -1.76
CA PHE A 67 18.96 -32.82 -2.58
C PHE A 67 19.10 -34.07 -3.46
N LEU A 68 18.84 -35.26 -2.91
CA LEU A 68 18.97 -36.51 -3.65
C LEU A 68 17.96 -36.62 -4.80
N LEU A 69 16.70 -36.26 -4.55
CA LEU A 69 15.66 -36.16 -5.58
C LEU A 69 16.10 -35.24 -6.72
N LEU A 70 16.50 -34.02 -6.37
CA LEU A 70 16.86 -33.01 -7.35
C LEU A 70 18.17 -33.30 -8.09
N LYS A 71 19.10 -34.00 -7.44
CA LYS A 71 20.33 -34.50 -8.08
C LYS A 71 20.00 -35.56 -9.12
N ALA A 72 19.09 -36.49 -8.82
CA ALA A 72 18.65 -37.50 -9.78
C ALA A 72 17.95 -36.85 -10.98
N ALA A 73 17.02 -35.92 -10.73
CA ALA A 73 16.33 -35.16 -11.79
C ALA A 73 17.30 -34.37 -12.69
N LYS A 74 18.37 -33.80 -12.12
CA LYS A 74 19.41 -33.10 -12.90
C LYS A 74 20.26 -34.04 -13.74
N ASN A 75 20.65 -35.19 -13.20
CA ASN A 75 21.45 -36.17 -13.92
C ASN A 75 20.70 -36.74 -15.14
N GLU A 76 19.37 -36.77 -15.07
CA GLU A 76 18.47 -37.15 -16.16
C GLU A 76 18.06 -35.97 -17.07
N GLU A 77 18.66 -34.78 -16.87
CA GLU A 77 18.38 -33.55 -17.63
C GLU A 77 16.91 -33.08 -17.57
N LEU A 78 16.16 -33.54 -16.56
CA LEU A 78 14.74 -33.22 -16.38
C LEU A 78 14.53 -31.84 -15.77
N LEU A 79 15.51 -31.36 -15.00
CA LEU A 79 15.51 -30.04 -14.39
C LEU A 79 16.92 -29.43 -14.44
N PRO A 80 17.14 -28.32 -15.18
CA PRO A 80 18.50 -27.84 -15.46
C PRO A 80 19.18 -27.17 -14.26
N LYS A 81 18.41 -26.46 -13.42
CA LYS A 81 18.93 -25.69 -12.27
C LYS A 81 18.17 -26.01 -10.98
N PRO A 82 18.20 -27.25 -10.50
CA PRO A 82 17.54 -27.61 -9.25
C PRO A 82 18.06 -26.80 -8.06
N SER A 83 17.16 -26.44 -7.15
CA SER A 83 17.51 -25.83 -5.88
C SER A 83 16.66 -26.46 -4.77
N PRO A 84 17.27 -27.25 -3.85
CA PRO A 84 16.55 -27.79 -2.70
C PRO A 84 15.89 -26.70 -1.87
N ARG A 85 16.55 -25.54 -1.73
CA ARG A 85 15.97 -24.37 -1.05
C ARG A 85 14.72 -23.85 -1.76
N THR A 86 14.71 -23.82 -3.09
CA THR A 86 13.56 -23.35 -3.85
C THR A 86 12.40 -24.34 -3.77
N LEU A 87 12.68 -25.65 -3.85
CA LEU A 87 11.65 -26.67 -3.63
C LEU A 87 11.04 -26.53 -2.23
N LEU A 88 11.86 -26.38 -1.19
CA LEU A 88 11.37 -26.25 0.19
C LEU A 88 10.65 -24.92 0.44
N ALA A 89 11.08 -23.83 -0.20
CA ALA A 89 10.39 -22.54 -0.14
C ALA A 89 8.95 -22.61 -0.67
N ALA A 90 8.69 -23.46 -1.68
CA ALA A 90 7.33 -23.68 -2.16
C ALA A 90 6.41 -24.20 -1.05
N PHE A 91 6.87 -25.12 -0.20
CA PHE A 91 6.07 -25.61 0.93
C PHE A 91 5.80 -24.52 1.96
N VAL A 92 6.80 -23.68 2.26
CA VAL A 92 6.63 -22.56 3.20
C VAL A 92 5.61 -21.56 2.66
N ILE A 93 5.70 -21.17 1.39
CA ILE A 93 4.76 -20.23 0.75
C ILE A 93 3.34 -20.80 0.70
N ALA A 94 3.20 -22.09 0.41
CA ALA A 94 1.88 -22.71 0.31
C ALA A 94 1.16 -22.85 1.66
N LEU A 95 1.91 -22.99 2.76
CA LEU A 95 1.36 -23.15 4.11
C LEU A 95 1.24 -21.81 4.86
N PHE A 96 2.19 -20.90 4.64
CA PHE A 96 2.32 -19.63 5.37
C PHE A 96 2.56 -18.48 4.39
N PRO A 97 1.61 -18.19 3.48
CA PRO A 97 1.78 -17.13 2.49
C PRO A 97 1.97 -15.77 3.13
N GLU A 98 1.28 -15.47 4.23
CA GLU A 98 1.40 -14.20 4.95
C GLU A 98 2.82 -13.95 5.47
N ALA A 99 3.52 -15.00 5.93
CA ALA A 99 4.86 -14.89 6.49
C ALA A 99 5.95 -14.64 5.42
N VAL A 100 5.67 -14.92 4.14
CA VAL A 100 6.67 -14.81 3.06
C VAL A 100 6.29 -13.76 2.02
N LEU A 101 5.02 -13.74 1.62
CA LEU A 101 4.47 -12.86 0.59
C LEU A 101 3.78 -11.62 1.18
N GLU A 102 3.68 -11.52 2.52
CA GLU A 102 3.00 -10.42 3.22
C GLU A 102 1.54 -10.22 2.79
N ILE A 103 0.91 -11.28 2.29
CA ILE A 103 -0.50 -11.32 1.90
C ILE A 103 -1.10 -12.68 2.29
N SER A 104 -2.28 -12.66 2.90
CA SER A 104 -2.97 -13.89 3.30
C SER A 104 -3.61 -14.59 2.09
N GLU A 105 -3.84 -15.90 2.21
CA GLU A 105 -4.55 -16.68 1.16
C GLU A 105 -5.95 -16.12 0.88
N ALA A 106 -6.62 -15.55 1.89
CA ALA A 106 -7.95 -14.96 1.75
C ALA A 106 -7.94 -13.68 0.90
N GLU A 107 -6.88 -12.88 0.99
CA GLU A 107 -6.76 -11.59 0.30
C GLU A 107 -6.30 -11.74 -1.16
N MET A 108 -5.65 -12.85 -1.51
CA MET A 108 -5.12 -13.07 -2.87
C MET A 108 -6.18 -13.01 -3.97
N GLY A 109 -7.43 -13.35 -3.68
CA GLY A 109 -8.52 -13.30 -4.65
C GLY A 109 -8.95 -11.88 -5.04
N SER A 110 -8.84 -10.93 -4.10
CA SER A 110 -9.24 -9.53 -4.27
C SER A 110 -8.09 -8.56 -4.47
N ALA A 111 -6.84 -9.01 -4.30
CA ALA A 111 -5.66 -8.17 -4.46
C ALA A 111 -5.55 -7.59 -5.88
N GLY A 112 -4.95 -6.40 -6.01
CA GLY A 112 -4.74 -5.73 -7.30
C GLY A 112 -3.70 -6.41 -8.19
N ASP A 113 -3.38 -5.73 -9.30
CA ASP A 113 -2.32 -6.16 -10.22
C ASP A 113 -0.93 -6.02 -9.62
N GLU A 114 -0.74 -5.16 -8.60
CA GLU A 114 0.53 -5.03 -7.89
C GLU A 114 0.99 -6.34 -7.21
N HIS A 115 0.06 -7.25 -6.92
CA HIS A 115 0.30 -8.55 -6.29
C HIS A 115 0.34 -9.73 -7.29
N ALA A 116 0.47 -9.45 -8.60
CA ALA A 116 0.44 -10.50 -9.62
C ALA A 116 1.52 -11.58 -9.40
N LEU A 117 2.73 -11.19 -8.99
CA LEU A 117 3.83 -12.13 -8.71
C LEU A 117 3.61 -12.94 -7.43
N ASP A 118 3.00 -12.35 -6.41
CA ASP A 118 2.63 -13.06 -5.17
C ASP A 118 1.62 -14.17 -5.48
N LYS A 119 0.56 -13.83 -6.23
CA LYS A 119 -0.46 -14.79 -6.68
C LYS A 119 0.13 -15.94 -7.50
N ASP A 120 1.02 -15.62 -8.44
CA ASP A 120 1.68 -16.62 -9.28
C ASP A 120 2.56 -17.56 -8.45
N CYS A 121 3.36 -17.02 -7.53
CA CYS A 121 4.20 -17.82 -6.64
C CYS A 121 3.37 -18.72 -5.74
N PHE A 122 2.31 -18.17 -5.12
CA PHE A 122 1.42 -18.94 -4.25
C PHE A 122 0.71 -20.07 -4.99
N ARG A 123 0.12 -19.77 -6.16
CA ARG A 123 -0.58 -20.76 -6.96
C ARG A 123 0.35 -21.92 -7.34
N LEU A 124 1.54 -21.63 -7.84
CA LEU A 124 2.52 -22.65 -8.23
C LEU A 124 3.04 -23.44 -7.01
N ALA A 125 3.24 -22.78 -5.87
CA ALA A 125 3.57 -23.42 -4.61
C ALA A 125 2.48 -24.42 -4.16
N LYS A 126 1.19 -24.05 -4.26
CA LYS A 126 0.06 -24.94 -3.97
C LYS A 126 0.02 -26.13 -4.94
N THR A 127 0.34 -25.94 -6.22
CA THR A 127 0.44 -27.06 -7.18
C THR A 127 1.53 -28.05 -6.78
N ILE A 128 2.70 -27.57 -6.32
CA ILE A 128 3.79 -28.43 -5.83
C ILE A 128 3.33 -29.25 -4.61
N VAL A 129 2.68 -28.61 -3.63
CA VAL A 129 2.15 -29.31 -2.45
C VAL A 129 1.09 -30.34 -2.85
N SER A 130 0.21 -30.01 -3.79
CA SER A 130 -0.80 -30.92 -4.33
C SER A 130 -0.15 -32.15 -5.00
N ALA A 131 0.89 -31.94 -5.82
CA ALA A 131 1.59 -33.04 -6.49
C ALA A 131 2.22 -34.02 -5.49
N VAL A 132 2.74 -33.54 -4.36
CA VAL A 132 3.35 -34.36 -3.30
C VAL A 132 2.31 -35.03 -2.39
N THR A 133 1.15 -34.39 -2.17
CA THR A 133 0.11 -34.93 -1.27
C THR A 133 -0.87 -35.85 -1.97
N SER A 134 -0.97 -35.78 -3.30
CA SER A 134 -1.82 -36.65 -4.11
C SER A 134 -1.47 -38.14 -3.95
N ASN A 135 -2.45 -39.01 -4.16
CA ASN A 135 -2.24 -40.47 -4.05
C ASN A 135 -1.45 -41.07 -5.22
N GLY A 136 -1.08 -40.27 -6.23
CA GLY A 136 -0.28 -40.71 -7.38
C GLY A 136 1.23 -40.64 -7.15
N GLU A 137 1.99 -41.26 -8.06
CA GLU A 137 3.44 -41.09 -8.18
C GLU A 137 3.78 -40.06 -9.28
N ASP A 138 3.15 -38.89 -9.23
CA ASP A 138 3.24 -37.90 -10.32
C ASP A 138 4.49 -37.02 -10.20
N LEU A 139 5.65 -37.68 -10.40
CA LEU A 139 6.94 -37.01 -10.45
C LEU A 139 7.02 -36.01 -11.61
N ALA A 140 6.32 -36.26 -12.72
CA ALA A 140 6.26 -35.33 -13.84
C ALA A 140 5.57 -34.02 -13.47
N GLU A 141 4.43 -34.08 -12.81
CA GLU A 141 3.72 -32.89 -12.35
C GLU A 141 4.54 -32.13 -11.31
N LEU A 142 5.20 -32.82 -10.37
CA LEU A 142 6.11 -32.16 -9.42
C LEU A 142 7.22 -31.39 -10.14
N LEU A 143 7.94 -32.03 -11.07
CA LEU A 143 9.08 -31.41 -11.75
C LEU A 143 8.66 -30.28 -12.70
N ARG A 144 7.53 -30.43 -13.42
CA ARG A 144 6.95 -29.36 -14.25
C ARG A 144 6.55 -28.16 -13.39
N SER A 145 5.85 -28.41 -12.29
CA SER A 145 5.43 -27.36 -11.35
C SER A 145 6.63 -26.68 -10.69
N LEU A 146 7.67 -27.43 -10.32
CA LEU A 146 8.90 -26.89 -9.76
C LEU A 146 9.63 -26.01 -10.77
N ALA A 147 9.74 -26.42 -12.04
CA ALA A 147 10.38 -25.60 -13.06
C ALA A 147 9.65 -24.26 -13.26
N ALA A 148 8.32 -24.28 -13.35
CA ALA A 148 7.50 -23.07 -13.45
C ALA A 148 7.62 -22.19 -12.20
N PHE A 149 7.62 -22.80 -11.00
CA PHE A 149 7.81 -22.09 -9.74
C PHE A 149 9.20 -21.47 -9.65
N GLN A 150 10.26 -22.14 -10.10
CA GLN A 150 11.62 -21.61 -10.06
C GLN A 150 11.78 -20.32 -10.86
N ASP A 151 11.13 -20.25 -12.03
CA ASP A 151 11.11 -19.05 -12.87
C ASP A 151 10.37 -17.89 -12.17
N LYS A 152 9.12 -18.15 -11.75
CA LYS A 152 8.28 -17.12 -11.11
C LYS A 152 8.81 -16.67 -9.76
N PHE A 153 9.32 -17.59 -8.95
CA PHE A 153 9.98 -17.27 -7.67
C PHE A 153 11.28 -16.50 -7.90
N GLY A 154 11.98 -16.74 -9.01
CA GLY A 154 13.12 -15.92 -9.43
C GLY A 154 12.74 -14.47 -9.67
N GLN A 155 11.68 -14.23 -10.44
CA GLN A 155 11.13 -12.90 -10.71
C GLN A 155 10.62 -12.22 -9.43
N TRP A 156 9.88 -12.96 -8.60
CA TRP A 156 9.38 -12.47 -7.32
C TRP A 156 10.51 -12.05 -6.38
N LYS A 157 11.58 -12.83 -6.24
CA LYS A 157 12.72 -12.43 -5.39
C LYS A 157 13.38 -11.14 -5.86
N GLU A 158 13.47 -10.91 -7.17
CA GLU A 158 14.04 -9.67 -7.70
C GLU A 158 13.10 -8.49 -7.45
N TYR A 159 11.80 -8.68 -7.66
CA TYR A 159 10.77 -7.71 -7.30
C TYR A 159 10.81 -7.34 -5.80
N ASP A 160 10.85 -8.35 -4.93
CA ASP A 160 10.91 -8.14 -3.48
C ASP A 160 12.23 -7.47 -3.06
N ARG A 161 13.36 -7.85 -3.67
CA ARG A 161 14.65 -7.17 -3.46
C ARG A 161 14.55 -5.68 -3.80
N GLN A 162 13.94 -5.33 -4.93
CA GLN A 162 13.74 -3.94 -5.33
C GLN A 162 12.80 -3.19 -4.36
N ARG A 163 11.75 -3.86 -3.89
CA ARG A 163 10.81 -3.31 -2.90
C ARG A 163 11.50 -3.00 -1.57
N VAL A 164 12.31 -3.93 -1.07
CA VAL A 164 13.13 -3.75 0.14
C VAL A 164 14.14 -2.63 -0.05
N LEU A 165 14.83 -2.57 -1.20
CA LEU A 165 15.78 -1.48 -1.48
C LEU A 165 15.11 -0.12 -1.55
N ARG A 166 13.91 -0.02 -2.14
CA ARG A 166 13.12 1.22 -2.14
C ARG A 166 12.77 1.66 -0.73
N SER A 167 12.32 0.75 0.12
CA SER A 167 12.03 1.03 1.53
C SER A 167 13.27 1.49 2.30
N LEU A 168 14.41 0.82 2.10
CA LEU A 168 15.69 1.21 2.70
C LEU A 168 16.17 2.58 2.21
N SER A 169 15.98 2.88 0.92
CA SER A 169 16.27 4.19 0.32
C SER A 169 15.44 5.31 0.96
N ASN A 170 14.13 5.12 1.05
CA ASN A 170 13.24 6.07 1.73
C ASN A 170 13.68 6.33 3.18
N THR A 171 13.97 5.24 3.90
CA THR A 171 14.45 5.32 5.30
C THR A 171 15.78 6.08 5.38
N HIS A 172 16.70 5.85 4.44
CA HIS A 172 17.96 6.56 4.37
C HIS A 172 17.77 8.07 4.24
N HIS A 173 16.95 8.50 3.27
CA HIS A 173 16.67 9.90 3.01
C HIS A 173 15.98 10.58 4.20
N GLN A 174 15.04 9.90 4.86
CA GLN A 174 14.38 10.41 6.08
C GLN A 174 15.36 10.67 7.22
N TRP A 175 16.31 9.76 7.46
CA TRP A 175 17.33 9.98 8.48
C TRP A 175 18.31 11.10 8.11
N CYS A 176 18.66 11.25 6.82
CA CYS A 176 19.46 12.37 6.34
C CYS A 176 18.76 13.72 6.59
N ALA A 177 17.47 13.83 6.24
CA ALA A 177 16.68 15.03 6.48
C ALA A 177 16.53 15.34 7.98
N SER A 178 16.30 14.31 8.80
CA SER A 178 16.25 14.46 10.26
C SER A 178 17.58 14.96 10.82
N LEU A 179 18.71 14.45 10.31
CA LEU A 179 20.04 14.89 10.71
C LEU A 179 20.28 16.36 10.34
N GLU A 180 19.92 16.77 9.12
CA GLU A 180 20.02 18.16 8.69
C GLU A 180 19.19 19.09 9.58
N HIS A 181 17.95 18.71 9.91
CA HIS A 181 17.10 19.47 10.82
C HIS A 181 17.72 19.61 12.22
N LEU A 182 18.24 18.53 12.79
CA LEU A 182 18.89 18.54 14.10
C LEU A 182 20.19 19.37 14.10
N GLU A 183 21.00 19.29 13.05
CA GLU A 183 22.22 20.10 12.92
C GLU A 183 21.88 21.60 12.74
N ASN A 184 20.78 21.94 12.05
CA ASN A 184 20.31 23.33 11.94
C ASN A 184 19.80 23.88 13.29
N ALA A 185 19.13 23.04 14.10
CA ALA A 185 18.65 23.41 15.44
C ALA A 185 19.79 23.62 16.48
N ARG A 186 21.03 23.27 16.14
CA ARG A 186 22.19 23.33 17.04
C ARG A 186 22.54 24.74 17.48
N ALA A 187 22.23 25.75 16.67
CA ALA A 187 22.48 27.16 17.01
C ALA A 187 21.49 27.72 18.05
N ASP A 188 20.27 27.19 18.08
CA ASP A 188 19.15 27.76 18.85
C ASP A 188 18.73 26.92 20.06
N THR A 189 19.38 25.76 20.28
CA THR A 189 19.00 24.85 21.37
C THR A 189 19.45 25.37 22.74
N ARG A 190 18.57 25.23 23.74
CA ARG A 190 18.87 25.49 25.15
C ARG A 190 19.49 24.27 25.85
N ASP A 191 19.49 23.11 25.19
CA ASP A 191 20.03 21.84 25.71
C ASP A 191 20.89 21.14 24.64
N PRO A 192 22.19 21.47 24.56
CA PRO A 192 23.10 20.91 23.56
C PRO A 192 23.42 19.42 23.77
N GLU A 193 23.39 18.94 25.02
CA GLU A 193 23.81 17.57 25.35
C GLU A 193 22.74 16.55 24.91
N SER A 194 21.46 16.87 25.12
CA SER A 194 20.36 16.08 24.60
C SER A 194 20.33 16.07 23.06
N LEU A 195 20.58 17.22 22.43
CA LEU A 195 20.65 17.33 20.98
C LEU A 195 21.78 16.48 20.40
N GLU A 196 22.97 16.50 21.01
CA GLU A 196 24.10 15.67 20.59
C GLU A 196 23.76 14.18 20.65
N THR A 197 23.07 13.75 21.71
CA THR A 197 22.62 12.37 21.88
C THR A 197 21.64 11.94 20.76
N MET A 198 20.73 12.84 20.36
CA MET A 198 19.81 12.59 19.24
C MET A 198 20.56 12.50 17.91
N ILE A 199 21.49 13.41 17.64
CA ILE A 199 22.34 13.41 16.45
C ILE A 199 23.13 12.10 16.35
N ASP A 200 23.74 11.66 17.45
CA ASP A 200 24.49 10.40 17.52
C ASP A 200 23.59 9.19 17.25
N SER A 201 22.37 9.19 17.77
CA SER A 201 21.39 8.14 17.51
C SER A 201 21.04 8.05 16.02
N VAL A 202 20.74 9.19 15.38
CA VAL A 202 20.42 9.26 13.95
C VAL A 202 21.60 8.81 13.09
N LYS A 203 22.84 9.24 13.43
CA LYS A 203 24.06 8.77 12.75
C LYS A 203 24.23 7.25 12.84
N ARG A 204 23.96 6.64 14.00
CA ARG A 204 24.00 5.17 14.14
C ARG A 204 22.93 4.49 13.28
N GLN A 205 21.73 5.04 13.21
CA GLN A 205 20.67 4.49 12.35
C GLN A 205 21.02 4.59 10.86
N LEU A 206 21.63 5.70 10.43
CA LEU A 206 22.16 5.86 9.07
C LEU A 206 23.20 4.78 8.73
N GLU A 207 24.18 4.56 9.62
CA GLU A 207 25.21 3.53 9.40
C GLU A 207 24.64 2.10 9.43
N ALA A 208 23.62 1.84 10.26
CA ALA A 208 22.91 0.57 10.24
C ALA A 208 22.15 0.36 8.91
N ASN A 209 21.48 1.40 8.43
CA ASN A 209 20.73 1.38 7.17
C ASN A 209 21.67 1.22 5.96
N LYS A 210 22.80 1.94 5.89
CA LYS A 210 23.83 1.77 4.84
C LYS A 210 24.35 0.34 4.77
N ARG A 211 24.62 -0.29 5.92
CA ARG A 211 25.03 -1.71 5.96
C ARG A 211 23.97 -2.65 5.41
N ARG A 212 22.68 -2.37 5.67
CA ARG A 212 21.57 -3.14 5.08
C ARG A 212 21.49 -2.93 3.57
N ILE A 213 21.59 -1.69 3.09
CA ILE A 213 21.61 -1.40 1.64
C ILE A 213 22.75 -2.17 0.97
N LEU A 214 23.96 -2.14 1.54
CA LEU A 214 25.12 -2.87 1.02
C LEU A 214 24.86 -4.39 0.98
N GLN A 215 24.17 -4.94 1.99
CA GLN A 215 23.85 -6.37 2.06
C GLN A 215 22.83 -6.81 1.00
N PHE A 216 21.82 -5.99 0.69
CA PHE A 216 20.73 -6.34 -0.22
C PHE A 216 20.95 -5.89 -1.68
N GLY A 217 21.63 -4.76 -1.87
CA GLY A 217 21.79 -4.10 -3.18
C GLY A 217 23.22 -4.02 -3.67
N GLY A 218 24.21 -4.30 -2.82
CA GLY A 218 25.61 -4.14 -3.17
C GLY A 218 26.11 -2.70 -3.14
N PRO A 219 27.38 -2.46 -3.47
CA PRO A 219 27.98 -1.14 -3.48
C PRO A 219 27.34 -0.21 -4.53
N GLU A 220 26.88 -0.75 -5.66
CA GLU A 220 26.26 0.03 -6.73
C GLU A 220 24.93 0.66 -6.26
N ALA A 221 24.08 -0.11 -5.57
CA ALA A 221 22.82 0.39 -5.01
C ALA A 221 23.06 1.43 -3.90
N LEU A 222 24.13 1.27 -3.12
CA LEU A 222 24.49 2.26 -2.10
C LEU A 222 24.90 3.59 -2.75
N GLU A 223 25.73 3.54 -3.78
CA GLU A 223 26.16 4.72 -4.53
C GLU A 223 24.98 5.43 -5.21
N GLU A 224 24.06 4.66 -5.83
CA GLU A 224 22.85 5.18 -6.45
C GLU A 224 21.94 5.89 -5.43
N ILE A 225 21.67 5.27 -4.28
CA ILE A 225 20.81 5.85 -3.24
C ILE A 225 21.45 7.10 -2.63
N MET A 226 22.77 7.08 -2.39
CA MET A 226 23.52 8.21 -1.85
C MET A 226 23.64 9.37 -2.85
N GLY A 227 23.69 9.08 -4.15
CA GLY A 227 23.74 10.07 -5.23
C GLY A 227 22.37 10.60 -5.64
N SER A 228 21.29 9.95 -5.21
CA SER A 228 19.93 10.37 -5.50
C SER A 228 19.46 11.47 -4.53
N PRO A 229 18.74 12.48 -5.01
CA PRO A 229 18.11 13.47 -4.13
C PRO A 229 17.14 12.75 -3.17
N PRO A 230 16.90 13.30 -1.97
CA PRO A 230 15.93 12.74 -1.05
C PRO A 230 14.59 12.60 -1.78
N ILE A 231 14.01 11.41 -1.73
CA ILE A 231 12.64 11.23 -2.19
C ILE A 231 11.80 12.15 -1.31
N THR A 232 11.27 13.23 -1.90
CA THR A 232 10.30 14.11 -1.26
C THR A 232 9.02 13.31 -1.09
N VAL A 233 9.01 12.46 -0.08
CA VAL A 233 7.79 11.95 0.50
C VAL A 233 7.28 13.10 1.34
N ASP A 234 6.27 13.78 0.82
CA ASP A 234 5.54 14.78 1.58
C ASP A 234 4.88 14.04 2.76
N LEU A 235 5.61 13.99 3.88
CA LEU A 235 5.20 13.34 5.12
C LEU A 235 3.91 13.97 5.63
N ASP A 236 3.71 15.27 5.39
CA ASP A 236 2.46 15.94 5.68
C ASP A 236 1.35 15.43 4.77
N GLN A 237 1.62 15.20 3.48
CA GLN A 237 0.67 14.56 2.57
C GLN A 237 0.36 13.11 2.96
N ILE A 238 1.35 12.28 3.33
CA ILE A 238 1.11 10.89 3.75
C ILE A 238 0.41 10.81 5.11
N ILE A 239 0.78 11.64 6.08
CA ILE A 239 0.10 11.72 7.38
C ILE A 239 -1.32 12.30 7.20
N ASN A 240 -1.49 13.28 6.30
CA ASN A 240 -2.79 13.78 5.84
C ASN A 240 -3.52 12.84 4.89
N GLU A 241 -2.95 11.73 4.44
CA GLU A 241 -3.63 10.72 3.62
C GLU A 241 -3.99 9.50 4.47
N LEU A 242 -3.10 9.03 5.33
CA LEU A 242 -3.32 7.91 6.26
C LEU A 242 -4.17 8.32 7.47
N GLY A 243 -3.86 9.45 8.12
CA GLY A 243 -4.63 9.97 9.26
C GLY A 243 -6.04 10.41 8.83
N SER A 244 -6.12 10.96 7.62
CA SER A 244 -7.35 11.32 6.93
C SER A 244 -8.17 10.10 6.54
N ARG A 245 -7.57 9.07 5.94
CA ARG A 245 -8.27 7.81 5.63
C ARG A 245 -8.83 7.15 6.87
N LYS A 246 -8.03 7.04 7.95
CA LYS A 246 -8.51 6.49 9.22
C LYS A 246 -9.66 7.33 9.81
N TYR A 247 -9.56 8.65 9.78
CA TYR A 247 -10.63 9.55 10.24
C TYR A 247 -11.94 9.33 9.47
N TRP A 248 -11.86 9.17 8.14
CA TRP A 248 -13.02 8.93 7.28
C TRP A 248 -13.57 7.51 7.41
N ASP A 249 -12.73 6.50 7.66
CA ASP A 249 -13.13 5.13 7.97
C ASP A 249 -13.86 5.08 9.33
N ASP A 250 -13.30 5.72 10.36
CA ASP A 250 -13.94 5.82 11.69
C ASP A 250 -15.30 6.55 11.59
N PHE A 251 -15.43 7.56 10.71
CA PHE A 251 -16.70 8.24 10.44
C PHE A 251 -17.72 7.35 9.71
N ALA A 252 -17.29 6.56 8.72
CA ALA A 252 -18.15 5.59 8.05
C ALA A 252 -18.66 4.55 9.06
N ASP A 253 -17.80 4.08 9.96
CA ASP A 253 -18.17 3.11 10.99
C ASP A 253 -19.17 3.69 12.00
N GLU A 254 -19.03 4.95 12.40
CA GLU A 254 -20.03 5.66 13.23
C GLU A 254 -21.43 5.67 12.60
N LEU A 255 -21.51 5.86 11.28
CA LEU A 255 -22.77 5.84 10.54
C LEU A 255 -23.37 4.44 10.38
N ARG A 256 -22.55 3.38 10.46
CA ARG A 256 -22.98 1.97 10.40
C ARG A 256 -23.45 1.41 11.74
N GLN A 257 -23.20 2.10 12.86
CA GLN A 257 -23.61 1.65 14.18
C GLN A 257 -25.14 1.48 14.27
N SER A 258 -25.59 0.68 15.24
CA SER A 258 -27.02 0.47 15.53
C SER A 258 -27.30 0.81 17.00
N PRO A 259 -27.80 2.01 17.33
CA PRO A 259 -28.24 3.09 16.43
C PRO A 259 -27.07 3.88 15.80
N PRO A 260 -27.24 4.48 14.59
CA PRO A 260 -26.21 5.29 13.95
C PRO A 260 -25.84 6.54 14.76
N VAL A 261 -24.56 6.92 14.72
CA VAL A 261 -24.05 8.11 15.40
C VAL A 261 -23.87 9.25 14.40
N TYR A 262 -24.66 10.31 14.56
CA TYR A 262 -24.70 11.45 13.61
C TYR A 262 -24.05 12.73 14.14
N SER A 263 -23.43 12.71 15.33
CA SER A 263 -22.84 13.91 15.95
C SER A 263 -21.83 14.61 15.04
N ARG A 264 -20.97 13.81 14.39
CA ARG A 264 -19.90 14.29 13.50
C ARG A 264 -20.42 15.02 12.25
N ILE A 265 -21.61 14.69 11.74
CA ILE A 265 -22.22 15.42 10.60
C ILE A 265 -22.40 16.89 10.95
N GLY A 266 -22.93 17.17 12.15
CA GLY A 266 -23.15 18.54 12.59
C GLY A 266 -21.84 19.32 12.80
N GLU A 267 -20.79 18.65 13.25
CA GLU A 267 -19.45 19.24 13.41
C GLU A 267 -18.85 19.59 12.04
N LEU A 268 -18.86 18.66 11.08
CA LEU A 268 -18.34 18.87 9.73
C LEU A 268 -19.10 19.97 8.97
N LEU A 269 -20.43 20.02 9.10
CA LEU A 269 -21.21 21.11 8.51
C LEU A 269 -20.95 22.46 9.18
N THR A 270 -20.71 22.47 10.50
CA THR A 270 -20.29 23.69 11.22
C THR A 270 -18.96 24.19 10.69
N GLU A 271 -17.99 23.29 10.52
CA GLU A 271 -16.68 23.61 9.98
C GLU A 271 -16.78 24.19 8.57
N ILE A 272 -17.49 23.53 7.65
CA ILE A 272 -17.70 24.03 6.29
C ILE A 272 -18.37 25.41 6.30
N ARG A 273 -19.43 25.60 7.08
CA ARG A 273 -20.14 26.88 7.19
C ARG A 273 -19.20 28.00 7.67
N ASP A 274 -18.45 27.74 8.73
CA ASP A 274 -17.59 28.75 9.35
C ASP A 274 -16.41 29.10 8.42
N ARG A 275 -15.83 28.12 7.74
CA ARG A 275 -14.78 28.34 6.72
C ARG A 275 -15.30 29.10 5.51
N LEU A 276 -16.49 28.78 4.99
CA LEU A 276 -17.12 29.55 3.92
C LEU A 276 -17.30 31.03 4.32
N LYS A 277 -17.68 31.32 5.57
CA LYS A 277 -17.79 32.71 6.07
C LYS A 277 -16.45 33.42 6.15
N GLN A 278 -15.38 32.71 6.50
CA GLN A 278 -14.01 33.25 6.56
C GLN A 278 -13.46 33.64 5.19
N LEU A 279 -13.94 33.03 4.10
CA LEU A 279 -13.60 33.44 2.73
C LEU A 279 -14.18 34.82 2.38
N ILE A 280 -15.28 35.23 3.03
CA ILE A 280 -16.02 36.46 2.75
C ILE A 280 -16.19 37.36 3.98
N PRO A 281 -15.09 37.77 4.65
CA PRO A 281 -15.15 38.43 5.97
C PRO A 281 -15.86 39.80 5.92
N ASN A 282 -15.87 40.46 4.75
CA ASN A 282 -16.39 41.81 4.57
C ASN A 282 -17.82 41.87 3.99
N ARG A 283 -18.47 40.72 3.77
CA ARG A 283 -19.81 40.62 3.15
C ARG A 283 -20.82 40.04 4.14
N SER A 284 -21.32 40.89 5.03
CA SER A 284 -22.30 40.49 6.06
C SER A 284 -23.63 39.98 5.49
N ASP A 285 -24.00 40.45 4.30
CA ASP A 285 -25.17 39.99 3.55
C ASP A 285 -25.05 38.51 3.16
N LEU A 286 -23.91 38.11 2.62
CA LEU A 286 -23.63 36.73 2.21
C LEU A 286 -23.40 35.81 3.41
N GLN A 287 -22.75 36.30 4.49
CA GLN A 287 -22.62 35.53 5.73
C GLN A 287 -23.99 35.21 6.35
N SER A 288 -24.93 36.17 6.30
CA SER A 288 -26.30 35.97 6.80
C SER A 288 -27.09 34.99 5.93
N ASP A 289 -26.83 34.95 4.63
CA ASP A 289 -27.41 33.96 3.70
C ASP A 289 -26.90 32.54 4.00
N ILE A 290 -25.59 32.41 4.25
CA ILE A 290 -24.96 31.15 4.65
C ILE A 290 -25.54 30.64 5.96
N ASP A 291 -25.65 31.50 6.98
CA ASP A 291 -26.22 31.10 8.28
C ASP A 291 -27.68 30.63 8.18
N ARG A 292 -28.46 31.21 7.26
CA ARG A 292 -29.86 30.83 7.03
C ARG A 292 -29.99 29.53 6.25
N SER A 293 -29.17 29.34 5.23
CA SER A 293 -29.25 28.18 4.33
C SER A 293 -28.60 26.93 4.93
N LEU A 294 -27.58 27.13 5.78
CA LEU A 294 -26.91 26.08 6.56
C LEU A 294 -27.24 26.24 8.06
N ASP A 295 -28.53 26.17 8.39
CA ASP A 295 -28.99 26.08 9.77
C ASP A 295 -28.67 24.69 10.34
N ILE A 296 -27.51 24.59 10.99
CA ILE A 296 -26.97 23.33 11.50
C ILE A 296 -27.82 22.77 12.64
N ASP A 297 -28.40 23.63 13.47
CA ASP A 297 -29.23 23.20 14.58
C ASP A 297 -30.54 22.61 14.06
N PHE A 298 -31.12 23.21 13.01
CA PHE A 298 -32.27 22.63 12.32
C PHE A 298 -31.93 21.30 11.65
N ILE A 299 -30.79 21.19 10.95
CA ILE A 299 -30.34 19.93 10.32
C ILE A 299 -30.12 18.84 11.39
N ARG A 300 -29.49 19.16 12.52
CA ARG A 300 -29.32 18.24 13.65
C ARG A 300 -30.65 17.74 14.20
N GLN A 301 -31.63 18.63 14.35
CA GLN A 301 -32.98 18.26 14.78
C GLN A 301 -33.64 17.31 13.78
N MET A 302 -33.57 17.61 12.48
CA MET A 302 -34.14 16.75 11.45
C MET A 302 -33.54 15.34 11.47
N ILE A 303 -32.21 15.23 11.64
CA ILE A 303 -31.53 13.94 11.75
C ILE A 303 -31.96 13.21 13.02
N HIS A 304 -32.00 13.91 14.17
CA HIS A 304 -32.37 13.32 15.46
C HIS A 304 -33.79 12.75 15.47
N PHE A 305 -34.73 13.44 14.82
CA PHE A 305 -36.13 13.00 14.71
C PHE A 305 -36.39 12.09 13.50
N GLY A 306 -35.35 11.70 12.76
CA GLY A 306 -35.47 10.80 11.60
C GLY A 306 -36.23 11.39 10.42
N SER A 307 -36.34 12.71 10.32
CA SER A 307 -37.03 13.44 9.25
C SER A 307 -36.08 14.01 8.20
N PHE A 308 -34.79 13.66 8.26
CA PHE A 308 -33.80 14.07 7.27
C PHE A 308 -33.83 13.14 6.06
N ASP A 309 -34.48 13.58 4.99
CA ASP A 309 -34.67 12.82 3.76
C ASP A 309 -33.67 13.20 2.65
N SER A 310 -33.73 12.47 1.54
CA SER A 310 -32.84 12.69 0.40
C SER A 310 -33.01 14.08 -0.22
N GLU A 311 -34.21 14.67 -0.20
CA GLU A 311 -34.45 16.02 -0.69
C GLU A 311 -33.74 17.07 0.18
N SER A 312 -33.84 16.94 1.50
CA SER A 312 -33.14 17.80 2.46
C SER A 312 -31.62 17.68 2.32
N PHE A 313 -31.12 16.46 2.10
CA PHE A 313 -29.72 16.20 1.79
C PHE A 313 -29.26 16.92 0.51
N PHE A 314 -29.98 16.75 -0.59
CA PHE A 314 -29.60 17.37 -1.87
C PHE A 314 -29.60 18.90 -1.79
N ARG A 315 -30.53 19.49 -1.04
CA ARG A 315 -30.57 20.95 -0.82
C ARG A 315 -29.31 21.45 -0.12
N VAL A 316 -28.89 20.78 0.96
CA VAL A 316 -27.67 21.15 1.71
C VAL A 316 -26.42 20.94 0.84
N PHE A 317 -26.33 19.80 0.17
CA PHE A 317 -25.23 19.47 -0.74
C PHE A 317 -25.08 20.51 -1.86
N ASP A 318 -26.17 20.83 -2.56
CA ASP A 318 -26.14 21.75 -3.69
C ASP A 318 -25.80 23.18 -3.29
N TYR A 319 -26.26 23.60 -2.09
CA TYR A 319 -25.91 24.90 -1.54
C TYR A 319 -24.40 25.02 -1.25
N ILE A 320 -23.81 24.03 -0.57
CA ILE A 320 -22.37 24.00 -0.29
C ILE A 320 -21.58 23.95 -1.59
N TRP A 321 -21.96 23.04 -2.50
CA TRP A 321 -21.32 22.87 -3.79
C TRP A 321 -21.34 24.17 -4.62
N THR A 322 -22.46 24.88 -4.66
CA THR A 322 -22.63 26.14 -5.39
C THR A 322 -21.73 27.24 -4.83
N ASN A 323 -21.65 27.35 -3.50
CA ASN A 323 -20.75 28.32 -2.86
C ASN A 323 -19.28 28.00 -3.16
N LEU A 324 -18.85 26.74 -3.03
CA LEU A 324 -17.49 26.32 -3.36
C LEU A 324 -17.15 26.54 -4.83
N LYS A 325 -18.12 26.30 -5.73
CA LYS A 325 -17.97 26.60 -7.16
C LYS A 325 -17.75 28.09 -7.40
N ASN A 326 -18.56 28.94 -6.75
CA ASN A 326 -18.47 30.39 -6.91
C ASN A 326 -17.17 30.99 -6.37
N PHE A 327 -16.57 30.35 -5.36
CA PHE A 327 -15.27 30.76 -4.79
C PHE A 327 -14.07 30.09 -5.47
N GLY A 328 -14.29 29.05 -6.26
CA GLY A 328 -13.25 28.31 -6.97
C GLY A 328 -12.72 29.01 -8.23
N ALA A 329 -11.60 28.52 -8.76
CA ALA A 329 -11.05 29.00 -10.02
C ALA A 329 -11.86 28.49 -11.23
N ALA A 330 -12.04 29.34 -12.24
CA ALA A 330 -12.77 28.98 -13.48
C ALA A 330 -12.16 27.78 -14.22
N SER A 331 -10.83 27.56 -14.09
CA SER A 331 -10.14 26.42 -14.71
C SER A 331 -10.52 25.07 -14.09
N ALA A 332 -11.05 25.04 -12.87
CA ALA A 332 -11.46 23.81 -12.16
C ALA A 332 -12.96 23.52 -12.30
N GLU A 333 -13.73 24.36 -13.00
CA GLU A 333 -15.19 24.28 -13.03
C GLU A 333 -15.70 23.00 -13.70
N SER A 334 -15.05 22.54 -14.77
CA SER A 334 -15.45 21.33 -15.50
C SER A 334 -15.32 20.07 -14.65
N GLU A 335 -14.21 19.94 -13.90
CA GLU A 335 -13.98 18.86 -12.95
C GLU A 335 -15.00 18.89 -11.81
N TRP A 336 -15.29 20.08 -11.27
CA TRP A 336 -16.24 20.26 -10.17
C TRP A 336 -17.68 19.93 -10.54
N ASN A 337 -18.09 20.27 -11.78
CA ASN A 337 -19.39 19.89 -12.33
C ASN A 337 -19.48 18.38 -12.56
N ALA A 338 -18.45 17.77 -13.15
CA ALA A 338 -18.41 16.32 -13.40
C ALA A 338 -18.49 15.51 -12.10
N TRP A 339 -17.82 15.96 -11.04
CA TRP A 339 -17.90 15.32 -9.73
C TRP A 339 -19.30 15.40 -9.11
N ARG A 340 -19.99 16.55 -9.23
CA ARG A 340 -21.40 16.69 -8.78
C ARG A 340 -22.31 15.69 -9.46
N ASP A 341 -22.20 15.55 -10.78
CA ASP A 341 -23.05 14.65 -11.55
C ASP A 341 -22.86 13.20 -11.11
N GLN A 342 -21.62 12.78 -10.82
CA GLN A 342 -21.32 11.45 -10.28
C GLN A 342 -21.94 11.22 -8.90
N ILE A 343 -21.86 12.20 -7.99
CA ILE A 343 -22.47 12.08 -6.66
C ILE A 343 -24.00 12.02 -6.77
N MET A 344 -24.60 12.81 -7.66
CA MET A 344 -26.05 12.78 -7.90
C MET A 344 -26.52 11.43 -8.45
N GLU A 345 -25.74 10.82 -9.35
CA GLU A 345 -26.02 9.47 -9.87
C GLU A 345 -25.90 8.39 -8.78
N LYS A 346 -24.81 8.43 -7.97
CA LYS A 346 -24.61 7.50 -6.86
C LYS A 346 -25.72 7.61 -5.80
N ALA A 347 -26.18 8.82 -5.49
CA ALA A 347 -27.25 9.06 -4.51
C ALA A 347 -28.64 8.70 -5.07
N GLY A 348 -28.88 8.92 -6.37
CA GLY A 348 -30.17 8.64 -7.02
C GLY A 348 -30.41 7.17 -7.39
N SER A 349 -29.35 6.38 -7.58
CA SER A 349 -29.44 4.96 -7.96
C SER A 349 -29.83 4.02 -6.81
N GLY A 350 -29.84 4.50 -5.56
CA GLY A 350 -30.13 3.69 -4.36
C GLY A 350 -29.09 2.60 -4.06
N ALA A 351 -28.00 2.55 -4.83
CA ALA A 351 -26.92 1.57 -4.70
C ALA A 351 -25.91 1.91 -3.60
N SER A 352 -25.88 3.17 -3.16
CA SER A 352 -24.94 3.67 -2.15
C SER A 352 -25.68 4.16 -0.90
N THR A 353 -25.23 3.69 0.26
CA THR A 353 -25.74 4.09 1.57
C THR A 353 -24.99 5.33 2.08
N TYR A 354 -25.62 6.09 3.00
CA TYR A 354 -25.07 7.35 3.51
C TYR A 354 -23.73 7.18 4.24
N ASP A 355 -23.41 6.01 4.78
CA ASP A 355 -22.12 5.68 5.38
C ASP A 355 -20.96 5.65 4.38
N VAL A 356 -21.25 5.45 3.09
CA VAL A 356 -20.24 5.51 2.02
C VAL A 356 -20.20 6.90 1.38
N LEU A 357 -21.36 7.52 1.18
CA LEU A 357 -21.46 8.81 0.48
C LEU A 357 -20.99 10.00 1.32
N LEU A 358 -21.37 10.06 2.61
CA LEU A 358 -21.06 11.23 3.43
C LEU A 358 -19.55 11.43 3.65
N PRO A 359 -18.75 10.41 3.97
CA PRO A 359 -17.30 10.58 4.09
C PRO A 359 -16.65 11.09 2.80
N GLU A 360 -17.03 10.54 1.63
CA GLU A 360 -16.50 10.98 0.31
C GLU A 360 -16.81 12.46 0.06
N ILE A 361 -18.06 12.88 0.34
CA ILE A 361 -18.55 14.24 0.10
C ILE A 361 -17.88 15.25 1.04
N PHE A 362 -17.88 14.99 2.35
CA PHE A 362 -17.30 15.91 3.33
C PHE A 362 -15.80 16.07 3.11
N ASN A 363 -15.08 14.97 2.85
CA ASN A 363 -13.66 15.02 2.52
C ASN A 363 -13.39 15.89 1.30
N ARG A 364 -14.17 15.70 0.22
CA ARG A 364 -13.99 16.49 -1.01
C ARG A 364 -14.32 17.97 -0.81
N PHE A 365 -15.36 18.30 -0.04
CA PHE A 365 -15.68 19.69 0.30
C PHE A 365 -14.57 20.37 1.10
N LEU A 366 -14.03 19.71 2.13
CA LEU A 366 -12.95 20.26 2.94
C LEU A 366 -11.67 20.46 2.12
N ARG A 367 -11.28 19.49 1.29
CA ARG A 367 -10.12 19.64 0.39
C ARG A 367 -10.28 20.78 -0.62
N GLN A 368 -11.50 20.99 -1.10
CA GLN A 368 -11.79 22.11 -1.99
C GLN A 368 -11.69 23.46 -1.25
N LEU A 369 -12.15 23.52 0.01
CA LEU A 369 -11.96 24.69 0.87
C LEU A 369 -10.47 24.98 1.09
N ASP A 370 -9.66 23.97 1.41
CA ASP A 370 -8.21 24.12 1.59
C ASP A 370 -7.58 24.76 0.34
N THR A 371 -7.96 24.26 -0.85
CA THR A 371 -7.47 24.77 -2.14
C THR A 371 -7.85 26.24 -2.36
N ILE A 372 -9.10 26.61 -2.03
CA ILE A 372 -9.60 27.98 -2.19
C ILE A 372 -8.95 28.93 -1.18
N GLU A 373 -8.78 28.48 0.06
CA GLU A 373 -8.14 29.25 1.14
C GLU A 373 -6.67 29.51 0.83
N ASP A 374 -5.92 28.51 0.38
CA ASP A 374 -4.53 28.64 -0.05
C ASP A 374 -4.38 29.64 -1.20
N ALA A 375 -5.24 29.53 -2.22
CA ALA A 375 -5.26 30.46 -3.34
C ALA A 375 -5.58 31.90 -2.87
N THR A 376 -6.52 32.04 -1.95
CA THR A 376 -6.92 33.31 -1.36
C THR A 376 -5.80 33.91 -0.52
N HIS A 377 -5.08 33.11 0.27
CA HIS A 377 -3.96 33.54 1.09
C HIS A 377 -2.81 34.06 0.21
N ARG A 378 -2.39 33.26 -0.77
CA ARG A 378 -1.34 33.66 -1.74
C ARG A 378 -1.69 34.96 -2.45
N TYR A 379 -2.96 35.13 -2.86
CA TYR A 379 -3.40 36.37 -3.49
C TYR A 379 -3.35 37.58 -2.55
N ARG A 380 -3.76 37.41 -1.28
CA ARG A 380 -3.68 38.46 -0.26
C ARG A 380 -2.23 38.86 0.05
N GLU A 381 -1.31 37.90 0.10
CA GLU A 381 0.13 38.17 0.28
C GLU A 381 0.71 38.98 -0.87
N ILE A 382 0.40 38.61 -2.11
CA ILE A 382 0.83 39.36 -3.31
C ILE A 382 0.27 40.78 -3.29
N LEU A 383 -0.99 40.97 -2.90
CA LEU A 383 -1.59 42.30 -2.76
C LEU A 383 -0.96 43.15 -1.65
N ALA A 384 -0.56 42.53 -0.53
CA ALA A 384 0.11 43.21 0.57
C ALA A 384 1.51 43.69 0.15
N GLN A 385 2.31 42.81 -0.49
CA GLN A 385 3.63 43.15 -1.00
C GLN A 385 3.58 44.28 -2.05
N ASN A 386 2.59 44.26 -2.94
CA ASN A 386 2.41 45.33 -3.94
C ASN A 386 1.99 46.68 -3.33
N ARG A 387 1.33 46.67 -2.17
CA ARG A 387 0.99 47.91 -1.43
C ARG A 387 2.20 48.53 -0.75
N GLU A 388 3.11 47.74 -0.19
CA GLU A 388 4.35 48.23 0.45
C GLU A 388 5.32 48.86 -0.56
N ILE A 389 5.38 48.34 -1.78
CA ILE A 389 6.18 48.92 -2.88
C ILE A 389 5.60 50.27 -3.37
N SER A 390 4.31 50.52 -3.16
CA SER A 390 3.58 51.68 -3.69
C SER A 390 3.46 52.86 -2.71
N THR A 391 3.92 52.74 -1.46
CA THR A 391 4.03 53.85 -0.50
C THR A 391 5.46 54.39 -0.49
N PRO A 392 5.79 55.50 -1.18
CA PRO A 392 7.08 56.14 -1.00
C PRO A 392 7.13 56.76 0.39
N SER A 393 8.18 56.40 1.13
CA SER A 393 8.61 57.04 2.37
C SER A 393 8.55 58.57 2.23
N SER A 394 7.62 59.20 2.95
CA SER A 394 7.53 60.66 3.11
C SER A 394 8.41 61.12 4.27
#